data_AF-A0A350KNA9-F1
#
_entry.id   AF-A0A350KNA9-F1
#
_cell.length_a   1.000
_cell.length_b   1.000
_cell.length_c   1.000
_cell.angle_alpha   90.00
_cell.angle_beta   90.00
_cell.angle_gamma   90.00
#
_symmetry.space_group_name_H-M   'P 1'
#
loop_
_entity.id
_entity.type
_entity.pdbx_description
1 polymer ?
#
loop_
_entity_poly.entity_id
_entity_poly.type
_entity_poly.pdbx_seq_one_letter_code
_entity_poly.pdbx_strand_id
1 'polypeptide(L)'
;MADRAEQESFYEFHLNGENELMVSLRARDTEPRNPVLIYDGGEHALLYRTPESSVLLDFIHPDVRPYLARAKSVLVAETRDYRVAREYVAPCRAVKSLPVDASSVKPLLDRERAEQIDERNLYK
;
A
#
# COMPACT_ATOMS: atom_id res chain seq x y z
N MET A 1 -10.98 7.97 18.44
CA MET A 1 -11.68 7.42 17.25
C MET A 1 -10.59 7.21 16.22
N ALA A 2 -10.27 5.97 15.87
CA ALA A 2 -9.24 5.69 14.86
C ALA A 2 -9.82 6.13 13.51
N ASP A 3 -9.23 7.16 12.92
CA ASP A 3 -9.62 7.61 11.60
C ASP A 3 -9.41 6.45 10.62
N ARG A 4 -10.46 6.09 9.88
CA ARG A 4 -10.43 4.91 9.01
C ARG A 4 -9.39 5.13 7.93
N ALA A 5 -8.44 4.20 7.80
CA ALA A 5 -7.48 4.23 6.71
C ALA A 5 -8.20 4.17 5.36
N GLU A 6 -7.84 5.06 4.44
CA GLU A 6 -8.31 5.04 3.07
C GLU A 6 -7.59 3.90 2.33
N GLN A 7 -8.31 2.93 1.80
CA GLN A 7 -7.71 1.89 0.99
C GLN A 7 -7.39 2.41 -0.41
N GLU A 8 -6.14 2.29 -0.81
CA GLU A 8 -5.72 2.62 -2.16
C GLU A 8 -6.25 1.58 -3.15
N SER A 9 -6.87 2.04 -4.23
CA SER A 9 -7.41 1.18 -5.27
C SER A 9 -6.34 0.76 -6.28
N PHE A 10 -5.37 1.63 -6.55
CA PHE A 10 -4.29 1.35 -7.50
C PHE A 10 -2.97 1.93 -7.00
N TYR A 11 -1.99 1.05 -6.81
CA TYR A 11 -0.61 1.41 -6.50
C TYR A 11 0.35 0.39 -7.13
N GLU A 12 1.59 0.79 -7.38
CA GLU A 12 2.62 -0.11 -7.88
C GLU A 12 3.89 0.03 -7.04
N PHE A 13 4.49 -1.11 -6.69
CA PHE A 13 5.84 -1.13 -6.16
C PHE A 13 6.84 -1.30 -7.30
N HIS A 14 7.89 -0.48 -7.27
CA HIS A 14 9.04 -0.57 -8.16
C HIS A 14 10.28 -0.85 -7.32
N LEU A 15 11.09 -1.80 -7.78
CA LEU A 15 12.36 -2.16 -7.18
C LEU A 15 13.47 -1.76 -8.14
N ASN A 16 14.47 -1.02 -7.66
CA ASN A 16 15.65 -0.70 -8.47
C ASN A 16 16.77 -1.75 -8.32
N GLY A 17 17.86 -1.58 -9.05
CA GLY A 17 19.02 -2.50 -9.01
C GLY A 17 19.73 -2.58 -7.66
N GLU A 18 19.54 -1.60 -6.78
CA GLU A 18 20.12 -1.53 -5.45
C GLU A 18 19.18 -2.05 -4.34
N ASN A 19 18.06 -2.67 -4.73
CA ASN A 19 16.98 -3.14 -3.86
C ASN A 19 16.25 -2.03 -3.08
N GLU A 20 16.30 -0.79 -3.58
CA GLU A 20 15.50 0.30 -3.04
C GLU A 20 14.10 0.27 -3.64
N LEU A 21 13.10 0.57 -2.81
CA LEU A 21 11.70 0.53 -3.19
C LEU A 21 11.18 1.94 -3.47
N MET A 22 10.38 2.04 -4.53
CA MET A 22 9.46 3.13 -4.77
C MET A 22 8.04 2.59 -4.80
N VAL A 23 7.08 3.32 -4.24
CA VAL A 23 5.65 3.05 -4.39
C VAL A 23 5.00 4.22 -5.12
N SER A 24 4.32 3.94 -6.22
CA SER A 24 3.49 4.91 -6.93
C SER A 24 2.04 4.77 -6.48
N LEU A 25 1.38 5.89 -6.17
CA LEU A 25 -0.02 5.91 -5.75
C LEU A 25 -0.70 7.21 -6.18
N ARG A 26 -2.03 7.34 -6.02
CA ARG A 26 -2.76 8.54 -6.44
C ARG A 26 -2.40 9.78 -5.60
N ALA A 27 -2.32 10.96 -6.20
CA ALA A 27 -2.02 12.19 -5.45
C ALA A 27 -3.21 12.64 -4.59
N ARG A 28 -2.94 12.98 -3.32
CA ARG A 28 -3.93 13.55 -2.38
C ARG A 28 -3.83 15.08 -2.35
N ASP A 29 -4.91 15.74 -1.94
CA ASP A 29 -4.98 17.20 -1.98
C ASP A 29 -4.09 17.86 -0.92
N THR A 30 -4.03 17.31 0.30
CA THR A 30 -3.19 17.83 1.39
C THR A 30 -1.71 17.54 1.13
N GLU A 31 -0.77 18.22 1.77
CA GLU A 31 0.67 17.87 1.72
C GLU A 31 1.03 16.74 2.70
N PRO A 32 2.02 15.89 2.38
CA PRO A 32 2.51 14.88 3.31
C PRO A 32 3.23 15.55 4.49
N ARG A 33 3.00 15.04 5.72
CA ARG A 33 3.56 15.60 6.95
C ARG A 33 4.05 14.47 7.85
N ASN A 34 5.36 14.32 7.95
CA ASN A 34 6.04 13.22 8.65
C ASN A 34 5.55 11.84 8.17
N PRO A 35 5.69 11.54 6.87
CA PRO A 35 5.19 10.29 6.32
C PRO A 35 5.95 9.09 6.88
N VAL A 36 5.25 8.01 7.20
CA VAL A 36 5.83 6.75 7.71
C VAL A 36 5.06 5.57 7.12
N LEU A 37 5.77 4.60 6.56
CA LEU A 37 5.18 3.34 6.14
C LEU A 37 5.38 2.28 7.22
N ILE A 38 4.29 1.69 7.66
CA ILE A 38 4.30 0.60 8.64
C ILE A 38 3.99 -0.71 7.92
N TYR A 39 4.79 -1.73 8.21
CA TYR A 39 4.68 -3.05 7.60
C TYR A 39 4.90 -4.16 8.63
N ASP A 40 4.08 -5.21 8.58
CA ASP A 40 4.16 -6.36 9.49
C ASP A 40 4.72 -7.63 8.83
N GLY A 41 5.12 -7.55 7.55
CA GLY A 41 5.57 -8.71 6.78
C GLY A 41 4.44 -9.46 6.07
N GLY A 42 3.19 -9.03 6.24
CA GLY A 42 2.02 -9.62 5.62
C GLY A 42 1.75 -9.14 4.20
N GLU A 43 0.48 -9.23 3.82
CA GLU A 43 -0.02 -8.78 2.52
C GLU A 43 -0.51 -7.32 2.52
N HIS A 44 -0.44 -6.64 3.66
CA HIS A 44 -0.88 -5.27 3.81
C HIS A 44 0.26 -4.38 4.31
N ALA A 45 0.22 -3.09 3.98
CA ALA A 45 1.03 -2.07 4.62
C ALA A 45 0.20 -0.80 4.84
N LEU A 46 0.57 -0.01 5.83
CA LEU A 46 -0.13 1.24 6.13
C LEU A 46 0.82 2.42 6.00
N LEU A 47 0.54 3.30 5.05
CA LEU A 47 1.24 4.55 4.88
C LEU A 47 0.52 5.65 5.67
N TYR A 48 1.11 6.08 6.79
CA TYR A 48 0.72 7.32 7.42
C TYR A 48 1.32 8.46 6.63
N ARG A 49 0.49 9.17 5.89
CA ARG A 49 0.91 10.29 5.06
C ARG A 49 0.94 11.60 5.85
N THR A 50 -0.08 11.80 6.67
CA THR A 50 -0.16 12.83 7.72
C THR A 50 -0.73 12.18 8.98
N PRO A 51 -0.68 12.83 10.16
CA PRO A 51 -1.32 12.32 11.37
C PRO A 51 -2.83 12.01 11.21
N GLU A 52 -3.49 12.69 10.27
CA GLU A 52 -4.93 12.58 9.96
C GLU A 52 -5.21 11.83 8.65
N SER A 53 -4.18 11.37 7.94
CA SER A 53 -4.34 10.73 6.63
C SER A 53 -3.48 9.48 6.57
N SER A 54 -4.14 8.32 6.55
CA SER A 54 -3.51 7.02 6.39
C SER A 54 -4.05 6.32 5.15
N VAL A 55 -3.14 5.68 4.42
CA VAL A 55 -3.42 4.97 3.16
C VAL A 55 -3.06 3.50 3.36
N LEU A 56 -4.05 2.63 3.23
CA LEU A 56 -3.86 1.18 3.27
C LEU A 56 -3.46 0.69 1.88
N LEU A 57 -2.29 0.06 1.80
CA LEU A 57 -1.78 -0.66 0.63
C LEU A 57 -2.14 -2.14 0.81
N ASP A 58 -3.21 -2.55 0.15
CA ASP A 58 -3.74 -3.92 0.23
C ASP A 58 -3.19 -4.82 -0.89
N PHE A 59 -3.08 -6.12 -0.62
CA PHE A 59 -2.66 -7.13 -1.60
C PHE A 59 -1.23 -6.93 -2.15
N ILE A 60 -0.26 -6.72 -1.26
CA ILE A 60 1.15 -6.58 -1.62
C ILE A 60 1.65 -7.88 -2.27
N HIS A 61 2.16 -7.75 -3.50
CA HIS A 61 2.66 -8.86 -4.29
C HIS A 61 3.73 -9.67 -3.52
N PRO A 62 3.67 -11.02 -3.49
CA PRO A 62 4.60 -11.86 -2.73
C PRO A 62 6.09 -11.55 -3.00
N ASP A 63 6.44 -11.24 -4.25
CA ASP A 63 7.82 -10.94 -4.62
C ASP A 63 8.35 -9.63 -4.03
N VAL A 64 7.48 -8.69 -3.68
CA VAL A 64 7.87 -7.39 -3.08
C VAL A 64 8.08 -7.51 -1.58
N ARG A 65 7.31 -8.37 -0.90
CA ARG A 65 7.34 -8.58 0.56
C ARG A 65 8.75 -8.74 1.15
N PRO A 66 9.66 -9.59 0.59
CA PRO A 66 11.01 -9.74 1.14
C PRO A 66 11.85 -8.46 1.07
N TYR A 67 11.61 -7.58 0.09
CA TYR A 67 12.31 -6.31 -0.03
C TYR A 67 11.69 -5.28 0.91
N LEU A 68 10.37 -5.21 0.98
CA LEU A 68 9.65 -4.27 1.85
C LEU A 68 9.93 -4.54 3.34
N ALA A 69 10.04 -5.82 3.73
CA ALA A 69 10.40 -6.22 5.09
C ALA A 69 11.80 -5.76 5.53
N ARG A 70 12.72 -5.52 4.56
CA ARG A 70 14.10 -5.10 4.80
C ARG A 70 14.36 -3.63 4.52
N ALA A 71 13.43 -2.96 3.83
CA ALA A 71 13.56 -1.57 3.46
C ALA A 71 13.66 -0.68 4.71
N LYS A 72 14.61 0.25 4.71
CA LYS A 72 14.72 1.31 5.74
C LYS A 72 13.77 2.47 5.43
N SER A 73 13.49 2.67 4.16
CA SER A 73 12.60 3.69 3.63
C SER A 73 12.09 3.29 2.26
N VAL A 74 10.99 3.89 1.85
CA VAL A 74 10.43 3.80 0.50
C VAL A 74 10.32 5.21 -0.09
N LEU A 75 10.59 5.35 -1.38
CA LEU A 75 10.23 6.55 -2.11
C LEU A 75 8.75 6.48 -2.46
N VAL A 76 7.96 7.47 -2.06
CA VAL A 76 6.55 7.56 -2.43
C VAL A 76 6.42 8.55 -3.57
N ALA A 77 5.86 8.11 -4.69
CA ALA A 77 5.55 8.94 -5.85
C ALA A 77 4.02 9.08 -5.96
N GLU A 78 3.51 10.28 -5.72
CA GLU A 78 2.10 10.60 -5.87
C GLU A 78 1.83 11.07 -7.30
N THR A 79 0.90 10.40 -7.98
CA THR A 79 0.59 10.65 -9.39
C THR A 79 -0.82 11.21 -9.60
N ARG A 80 -0.95 12.16 -10.53
CA ARG A 80 -2.23 12.72 -10.97
C ARG A 80 -2.16 12.92 -12.48
N ASP A 81 -3.15 12.44 -13.20
CA ASP A 81 -3.22 12.57 -14.67
C ASP A 81 -1.94 12.09 -15.38
N TYR A 82 -1.43 10.92 -14.98
CA TYR A 82 -0.20 10.31 -15.50
C TYR A 82 1.08 11.14 -15.31
N ARG A 83 1.05 12.13 -14.40
CA ARG A 83 2.22 12.93 -14.02
C ARG A 83 2.51 12.75 -12.55
N VAL A 84 3.79 12.79 -12.19
CA VAL A 84 4.23 12.85 -10.79
C VAL A 84 3.86 14.23 -10.26
N ALA A 85 2.93 14.28 -9.31
CA ALA A 85 2.53 15.49 -8.63
C ALA A 85 3.49 15.86 -7.50
N ARG A 86 4.05 14.86 -6.82
CA ARG A 86 5.07 15.01 -5.76
C ARG A 86 5.75 13.69 -5.44
N GLU A 87 6.92 13.80 -4.85
CA GLU A 87 7.69 12.67 -4.34
C GLU A 87 8.20 12.97 -2.92
N TYR A 88 8.28 11.94 -2.08
CA TYR A 88 8.83 12.06 -0.74
C TYR A 88 9.31 10.71 -0.21
N VAL A 89 10.28 10.73 0.69
CA VAL A 89 10.78 9.52 1.34
C VAL A 89 9.98 9.25 2.62
N ALA A 90 9.42 8.05 2.73
CA ALA A 90 8.77 7.58 3.94
C ALA A 90 9.65 6.51 4.61
N PRO A 91 10.09 6.70 5.87
CA PRO A 91 10.76 5.66 6.62
C PRO A 91 9.84 4.44 6.79
N CYS A 92 10.42 3.25 6.64
CA CYS A 92 9.72 2.00 6.86
C CYS A 92 9.92 1.54 8.30
N ARG A 93 8.82 1.21 8.99
CA ARG A 93 8.84 0.67 10.34
C ARG A 93 8.21 -0.71 10.36
N ALA A 94 9.03 -1.70 10.75
CA ALA A 94 8.55 -3.03 11.04
C ALA A 94 7.74 -3.02 12.35
N VAL A 95 6.54 -3.62 12.32
CA VAL A 95 5.70 -3.82 13.51
C VAL A 95 5.29 -5.29 13.62
N LYS A 96 4.80 -5.69 14.79
CA LYS A 96 4.30 -7.06 15.00
C LYS A 96 2.93 -7.30 14.37
N SER A 97 2.12 -6.24 14.27
CA SER A 97 0.76 -6.28 13.75
C SER A 97 0.36 -4.88 13.29
N LEU A 98 -0.31 -4.79 12.15
CA LEU A 98 -0.83 -3.51 11.69
C LEU A 98 -1.99 -3.02 12.57
N PRO A 99 -2.06 -1.71 12.87
CA PRO A 99 -3.18 -1.10 13.60
C PRO A 99 -4.37 -0.87 12.65
N VAL A 100 -4.73 -1.87 11.85
CA VAL A 100 -5.84 -1.83 10.90
C VAL A 100 -6.86 -2.84 11.38
N ASP A 101 -8.10 -2.40 11.53
CA ASP A 101 -9.21 -3.32 11.78
C ASP A 101 -9.45 -4.13 10.50
N ALA A 102 -9.22 -5.45 10.54
CA ALA A 102 -9.39 -6.34 9.39
C ALA A 102 -10.81 -6.29 8.80
N SER A 103 -11.81 -5.88 9.58
CA SER A 103 -13.18 -5.65 9.09
C SER A 103 -13.34 -4.40 8.20
N SER A 104 -12.32 -3.54 8.15
CA SER A 104 -12.31 -2.30 7.35
C SER A 104 -11.57 -2.46 6.01
N VAL A 105 -10.90 -3.59 5.77
CA VAL A 105 -10.31 -3.91 4.46
C VAL A 105 -11.43 -4.28 3.52
N LYS A 106 -11.63 -3.48 2.47
CA LYS A 106 -12.63 -3.77 1.44
C LYS A 106 -12.02 -4.75 0.45
N PRO A 107 -12.65 -5.89 0.19
CA PRO A 107 -12.17 -6.80 -0.84
C PRO A 107 -12.23 -6.09 -2.21
N LEU A 108 -11.19 -6.28 -3.02
CA LEU A 108 -11.06 -5.67 -4.37
C LEU A 108 -12.17 -6.14 -5.32
N LEU A 109 -12.73 -7.31 -5.07
CA LEU A 109 -13.85 -7.88 -5.80
C LEU A 109 -14.98 -8.21 -4.82
N ASP A 110 -16.21 -7.91 -5.21
CA ASP A 110 -17.39 -8.46 -4.52
C ASP A 110 -17.33 -9.99 -4.59
N ARG A 111 -17.77 -10.66 -3.52
CA ARG A 111 -17.68 -12.13 -3.37
C ARG A 111 -18.25 -12.87 -4.59
N GLU A 112 -19.38 -12.39 -5.12
CA GLU A 112 -20.03 -12.95 -6.31
C GLU A 112 -19.20 -12.79 -7.59
N ARG A 113 -18.44 -11.70 -7.72
CA ARG A 113 -17.53 -11.46 -8.87
C ARG A 113 -16.24 -12.26 -8.73
N ALA A 114 -15.69 -12.35 -7.52
CA ALA A 114 -14.51 -13.18 -7.25
C ALA A 114 -14.77 -14.65 -7.60
N GLU A 115 -15.96 -15.16 -7.27
CA GLU A 115 -16.38 -16.54 -7.60
C GLU A 115 -16.54 -16.78 -9.11
N GLN A 116 -16.90 -15.76 -9.89
CA GLN A 116 -17.04 -15.85 -11.35
C GLN A 116 -15.69 -15.78 -12.09
N ILE A 117 -14.68 -15.15 -11.50
CA ILE A 117 -13.36 -14.92 -12.11
C ILE A 117 -12.34 -15.98 -11.64
N ASP A 118 -12.67 -16.83 -10.66
CA ASP A 118 -11.77 -17.87 -10.16
C ASP A 118 -11.42 -18.89 -11.27
N GLU A 119 -10.25 -18.68 -11.87
CA GLU A 119 -9.69 -19.49 -12.96
C GLU A 119 -9.55 -20.97 -12.61
N ARG A 120 -9.60 -21.33 -11.32
CA ARG A 120 -9.59 -22.72 -10.85
C ARG A 120 -10.87 -23.50 -11.21
N ASN A 121 -11.93 -22.82 -11.64
CA ASN A 121 -13.14 -23.46 -12.18
C ASN A 121 -13.22 -23.40 -13.71
N LEU A 122 -12.30 -22.72 -14.42
CA LEU A 122 -12.31 -22.63 -15.89
C LEU A 122 -11.93 -23.95 -16.60
N TYR A 123 -11.38 -24.92 -15.86
CA TYR A 123 -10.98 -26.23 -16.39
C TYR A 123 -11.75 -27.41 -15.74
N LYS A 124 -12.94 -27.16 -15.18
CA LYS A 124 -13.85 -28.22 -14.73
C LYS A 124 -14.89 -28.55 -15.79
#